data_AF-A0A6V8P3W4-F1
#
_entry.id   AF-A0A6V8P3W4-F1
#
_cell.length_a   1.000
_cell.length_b   1.000
_cell.length_c   1.000
_cell.angle_alpha   90.00
_cell.angle_beta   90.00
_cell.angle_gamma   90.00
#
_symmetry.space_group_name_H-M   'P 1'
#
loop_
_entity.id
_entity.type
_entity.pdbx_description
1 polymer ?
#
loop_
_entity_poly.entity_id
_entity_poly.type
_entity_poly.pdbx_seq_one_letter_code
_entity_poly.pdbx_strand_id
1 'polypeptide(L)'
;MVLARVVDMEGQKVSDLELAEEIFSVDINEVLMQEVIKNYQASQRQGTASTKNRSAVSGGGIKPWRQKGTGRARAGSIRSPLWRGGGTVFGPTPRDFSYAIPRKKKDQGQAYGSHR
;
A
#
# COMPACT_ATOMS: atom_id res chain seq x y z
N MET A 1 -29.32 21.41 -12.34
CA MET A 1 -29.64 20.17 -13.07
C MET A 1 -28.56 19.97 -14.12
N VAL A 2 -27.91 18.81 -14.16
CA VAL A 2 -26.83 18.52 -15.13
C VAL A 2 -27.37 17.53 -16.17
N LEU A 3 -27.24 17.84 -17.46
CA LEU A 3 -27.70 16.99 -18.57
C LEU A 3 -26.52 16.26 -19.21
N ALA A 4 -26.55 14.93 -19.22
CA ALA A 4 -25.59 14.10 -19.93
C ALA A 4 -26.18 13.63 -21.27
N ARG A 5 -25.41 13.76 -22.35
CA ARG A 5 -25.82 13.29 -23.68
C ARG A 5 -25.59 11.81 -23.82
N VAL A 6 -26.63 11.07 -24.20
CA VAL A 6 -26.52 9.65 -24.56
C VAL A 6 -26.30 9.55 -26.06
N VAL A 7 -25.22 8.86 -26.44
CA VAL A 7 -24.87 8.60 -27.85
C VAL A 7 -24.96 7.11 -28.16
N ASP A 8 -25.37 6.77 -29.38
CA ASP A 8 -25.34 5.40 -29.90
C ASP A 8 -23.92 4.98 -30.33
N MET A 9 -23.77 3.75 -30.83
CA MET A 9 -22.46 3.24 -31.26
C MET A 9 -21.94 3.96 -32.51
N GLU A 10 -22.84 4.56 -33.29
CA GLU A 10 -22.56 5.37 -34.48
C GLU A 10 -22.25 6.84 -34.13
N GLY A 11 -22.35 7.24 -32.86
CA GLY A 11 -22.06 8.57 -32.36
C GLY A 11 -23.20 9.59 -32.52
N GLN A 12 -24.41 9.16 -32.91
CA GLN A 12 -25.59 10.02 -32.97
C GLN A 12 -26.22 10.19 -31.59
N LYS A 13 -26.75 11.38 -31.33
CA LYS A 13 -27.41 11.73 -30.06
C LYS A 13 -28.78 11.07 -29.99
N VAL A 14 -28.98 10.19 -29.01
CA VAL A 14 -30.24 9.45 -28.82
C VAL A 14 -31.16 10.17 -27.84
N SER A 15 -30.63 10.59 -26.67
CA SER A 15 -31.41 11.28 -25.64
C SER A 15 -30.52 12.07 -24.68
N ASP A 16 -31.15 12.92 -23.87
CA ASP A 16 -30.50 13.57 -22.73
C ASP A 16 -30.93 12.87 -21.43
N LEU A 17 -29.98 12.58 -20.56
CA LEU A 17 -30.18 11.93 -19.27
C LEU A 17 -29.95 12.95 -18.15
N GLU A 18 -30.91 13.05 -17.25
CA GLU A 18 -30.85 13.97 -16.12
C GLU A 18 -30.01 13.37 -14.99
N LEU A 19 -28.93 14.05 -14.62
CA LEU A 19 -28.07 13.67 -13.51
C LEU A 19 -28.46 14.44 -12.24
N ALA A 20 -28.42 13.73 -11.11
CA ALA A 20 -28.71 14.30 -9.79
C ALA A 20 -27.67 15.36 -9.41
N GLU A 21 -28.11 16.61 -9.30
CA GLU A 21 -27.25 17.76 -9.02
C GLU A 21 -26.53 17.67 -7.66
N GLU A 22 -27.15 17.00 -6.69
CA GLU A 22 -26.58 16.78 -5.34
C GLU A 22 -25.28 15.97 -5.35
N ILE A 23 -25.03 15.18 -6.40
CA ILE A 23 -23.83 14.34 -6.53
C ILE A 23 -22.83 15.01 -7.48
N PHE A 24 -23.33 15.65 -8.54
CA PHE A 24 -22.52 16.16 -9.63
C PHE A 24 -22.21 17.67 -9.58
N SER A 25 -22.80 18.43 -8.67
CA SER A 25 -22.55 19.88 -8.54
C SER A 25 -21.98 20.29 -7.18
N VAL A 26 -21.33 19.36 -6.47
CA VAL A 26 -20.68 19.64 -5.18
C VAL A 26 -19.29 20.26 -5.40
N ASP A 27 -18.97 21.28 -4.61
CA ASP A 27 -17.65 21.91 -4.61
C ASP A 27 -16.55 20.88 -4.24
N ILE A 28 -15.48 20.85 -5.02
CA ILE A 28 -14.48 19.79 -4.95
C ILE A 28 -13.55 20.05 -3.77
N ASN A 29 -13.63 19.19 -2.74
CA ASN A 29 -12.61 19.16 -1.69
C ASN A 29 -11.40 18.33 -2.13
N GLU A 30 -10.38 18.99 -2.66
CA GLU A 30 -9.16 18.34 -3.17
C GLU A 30 -8.44 17.48 -2.12
N VAL A 31 -8.40 17.93 -0.87
CA VAL A 31 -7.72 17.21 0.22
C VAL A 31 -8.41 15.87 0.49
N LEU A 32 -9.73 15.87 0.51
CA LEU A 32 -10.53 14.66 0.73
C LEU A 32 -10.42 13.71 -0.46
N MET A 33 -10.38 14.23 -1.69
CA MET A 33 -10.15 13.42 -2.89
C MET A 33 -8.77 12.72 -2.83
N GLN A 34 -7.72 13.46 -2.48
CA GLN A 34 -6.37 12.89 -2.33
C GLN A 34 -6.29 11.82 -1.23
N GLU A 35 -6.98 12.04 -0.09
CA GLU A 35 -7.05 11.07 1.01
C GLU A 35 -7.69 9.74 0.55
N VAL A 36 -8.79 9.80 -0.20
CA VAL A 36 -9.49 8.62 -0.72
C VAL A 36 -8.67 7.90 -1.80
N ILE A 37 -8.01 8.63 -2.71
CA ILE A 37 -7.14 8.03 -3.73
C ILE A 37 -5.98 7.27 -3.07
N LYS A 38 -5.32 7.88 -2.07
CA LYS A 38 -4.24 7.22 -1.31
C LYS A 38 -4.74 5.96 -0.62
N ASN A 39 -5.93 6.01 -0.03
CA ASN A 39 -6.55 4.85 0.62
C ASN A 39 -6.82 3.71 -0.37
N TYR A 40 -7.39 4.04 -1.53
CA TYR A 40 -7.67 3.08 -2.59
C TYR A 40 -6.40 2.41 -3.12
N GLN A 41 -5.34 3.18 -3.35
CA GLN A 41 -4.04 2.66 -3.80
C GLN A 41 -3.35 1.81 -2.72
N ALA A 42 -3.39 2.25 -1.46
CA ALA A 42 -2.81 1.51 -0.35
C ALA A 42 -3.51 0.16 -0.14
N SER A 43 -4.84 0.12 -0.29
CA SER A 43 -5.64 -1.10 -0.12
C SER A 43 -5.44 -2.12 -1.25
N GLN A 44 -5.08 -1.67 -2.46
CA GLN A 44 -4.73 -2.56 -3.57
C GLN A 44 -3.32 -3.18 -3.44
N ARG A 45 -2.47 -2.63 -2.58
CA ARG A 45 -1.10 -3.11 -2.41
C ARG A 45 -1.08 -4.40 -1.58
N GLN A 46 -0.67 -5.50 -2.20
CA GLN A 46 -0.68 -6.84 -1.58
C GLN A 46 0.39 -7.07 -0.50
N GLY A 47 1.50 -6.33 -0.51
CA GLY A 47 2.53 -6.45 0.52
C GLY A 47 3.24 -7.81 0.58
N THR A 48 3.55 -8.44 -0.55
CA THR A 48 4.15 -9.79 -0.63
C THR A 48 5.67 -9.85 -0.38
N ALA A 49 6.33 -8.70 -0.19
CA ALA A 49 7.77 -8.63 0.01
C ALA A 49 8.18 -9.21 1.38
N SER A 50 9.17 -10.10 1.39
CA SER A 50 9.65 -10.77 2.59
C SER A 50 11.16 -11.02 2.55
N THR A 51 11.81 -10.97 3.71
CA THR A 51 13.22 -11.34 3.89
C THR A 51 13.40 -12.20 5.13
N LYS A 52 14.47 -13.01 5.17
CA LYS A 52 14.77 -13.85 6.33
C LYS A 52 15.62 -13.09 7.32
N ASN A 53 15.10 -12.92 8.53
CA ASN A 53 15.88 -12.41 9.65
C ASN A 53 16.90 -13.46 10.14
N ARG A 54 17.77 -13.08 11.09
CA ARG A 54 18.83 -13.97 11.60
C ARG A 54 18.33 -15.29 12.20
N SER A 55 17.08 -15.36 12.66
CA SER A 55 16.46 -16.57 13.21
C SER A 55 15.82 -17.45 12.13
N ALA A 56 15.44 -16.89 10.98
CA ALA A 56 14.83 -17.62 9.88
C ALA A 56 15.85 -18.15 8.85
N VAL A 57 17.10 -17.67 8.88
CA VAL A 57 18.18 -18.20 8.01
C VAL A 57 18.69 -19.53 8.57
N SER A 58 18.78 -20.56 7.73
CA SER A 58 19.23 -21.91 8.11
C SER A 58 20.67 -21.93 8.64
N GLY A 59 20.94 -22.68 9.70
CA GLY A 59 22.25 -22.79 10.34
C GLY A 59 22.47 -21.78 11.48
N GLY A 60 23.69 -21.74 12.04
CA GLY A 60 23.94 -21.05 13.31
C GLY A 60 23.74 -21.98 14.50
N GLY A 61 23.23 -21.46 15.61
CA GLY A 61 22.98 -22.23 16.85
C GLY A 61 24.22 -22.47 17.72
N ILE A 62 25.38 -22.70 17.11
CA ILE A 62 26.65 -22.88 17.82
C ILE A 62 27.46 -21.58 17.79
N LYS A 63 28.04 -21.22 18.93
CA LYS A 63 28.93 -20.06 19.05
C LYS A 63 30.19 -20.32 18.20
N PRO A 64 30.57 -19.42 17.27
CA PRO A 64 31.69 -19.68 16.35
C PRO A 64 33.05 -19.89 17.04
N TRP A 65 33.29 -19.20 18.17
CA TRP A 65 34.48 -19.38 19.00
C TRP A 65 34.25 -18.92 20.44
N ARG A 66 35.16 -19.30 21.34
CA ARG A 66 35.17 -18.89 22.76
C ARG A 66 35.17 -17.37 22.94
N GLN A 67 34.61 -16.87 24.05
CA GLN A 67 34.37 -15.44 24.27
C GLN A 67 35.65 -14.57 24.36
N LYS A 68 36.79 -15.15 24.77
CA LYS A 68 38.09 -14.50 24.95
C LYS A 68 39.24 -15.44 24.55
N GLY A 69 40.45 -14.92 24.37
CA GLY A 69 41.66 -15.71 24.09
C GLY A 69 41.80 -16.16 22.63
N THR A 70 41.05 -15.59 21.69
CA THR A 70 41.10 -15.96 20.25
C THR A 70 41.78 -14.93 19.37
N GLY A 71 42.07 -13.73 19.87
CA GLY A 71 42.60 -12.60 19.08
C GLY A 71 41.62 -12.01 18.04
N ARG A 72 40.45 -12.63 17.87
CA ARG A 72 39.40 -12.22 16.92
C ARG A 72 38.33 -11.38 17.62
N ALA A 73 37.57 -10.61 16.84
CA ALA A 73 36.36 -9.95 17.31
C ALA A 73 35.37 -10.96 17.93
N ARG A 74 34.43 -10.50 18.78
CA ARG A 74 33.43 -11.40 19.38
C ARG A 74 32.34 -11.73 18.37
N ALA A 75 31.97 -13.01 18.28
CA ALA A 75 30.84 -13.45 17.46
C ALA A 75 29.89 -14.34 18.29
N GLY A 76 28.59 -14.11 18.10
CA GLY A 76 27.53 -14.91 18.71
C GLY A 76 26.95 -15.98 17.78
N SER A 77 26.93 -15.72 16.47
CA SER A 77 26.41 -16.63 15.46
C SER A 77 27.00 -16.29 14.10
N ILE A 78 27.21 -17.31 13.25
CA ILE A 78 27.57 -17.14 11.84
C ILE A 78 26.44 -16.53 11.00
N ARG A 79 25.20 -16.51 11.52
CA ARG A 79 24.03 -15.89 10.86
C ARG A 79 23.79 -14.44 11.30
N SER A 80 24.77 -13.84 11.96
CA SER A 80 24.74 -12.40 12.26
C SER A 80 24.66 -11.58 10.95
N PRO A 81 23.89 -10.49 10.91
CA PRO A 81 23.80 -9.59 9.76
C PRO A 81 25.15 -9.02 9.29
N LEU A 82 26.13 -8.96 10.20
CA LEU A 82 27.50 -8.52 9.90
C LEU A 82 28.27 -9.52 9.02
N TRP A 83 27.77 -10.75 8.90
CA TRP A 83 28.42 -11.83 8.16
C TRP A 83 27.80 -11.99 6.78
N ARG A 84 28.62 -12.38 5.80
CA ARG A 84 28.13 -12.78 4.49
C ARG A 84 27.26 -14.04 4.65
N GLY A 85 26.06 -14.02 4.06
CA GLY A 85 25.06 -15.09 4.24
C GLY A 85 24.38 -15.08 5.62
N GLY A 86 24.50 -13.98 6.37
CA GLY A 86 23.72 -13.70 7.58
C GLY A 86 22.29 -13.26 7.27
N GLY A 87 21.47 -13.09 8.31
CA GLY A 87 20.10 -12.61 8.16
C GLY A 87 20.00 -11.10 7.96
N THR A 88 18.91 -10.66 7.33
CA THR A 88 18.61 -9.24 7.09
C THR A 88 18.08 -8.57 8.36
N VAL A 89 18.50 -7.34 8.63
CA VAL A 89 17.97 -6.49 9.72
C VAL A 89 17.02 -5.47 9.12
N PHE A 90 15.83 -5.32 9.72
CA PHE A 90 14.79 -4.40 9.25
C PHE A 90 14.46 -4.52 7.76
N GLY A 91 14.56 -5.74 7.23
CA GLY A 91 14.11 -6.02 5.87
C GLY A 91 12.58 -6.03 5.77
N PRO A 92 12.04 -6.02 4.54
CA PRO A 92 10.60 -6.06 4.36
C PRO A 92 10.02 -7.35 4.93
N THR A 93 8.85 -7.23 5.55
CA THR A 93 8.01 -8.32 5.99
C THR A 93 6.63 -8.19 5.36
N PRO A 94 5.94 -9.30 5.06
CA PRO A 94 4.58 -9.24 4.57
C PRO A 94 3.70 -8.49 5.57
N ARG A 95 2.98 -7.47 5.08
CA ARG A 95 2.10 -6.63 5.90
C ARG A 95 0.95 -6.10 5.07
N ASP A 96 -0.17 -5.84 5.75
CA ASP A 96 -1.27 -5.10 5.18
C ASP A 96 -0.93 -3.61 5.13
N PHE A 97 -1.26 -2.96 4.00
CA PHE A 97 -1.11 -1.53 3.77
C PHE A 97 -2.45 -0.79 3.83
N SER A 98 -3.56 -1.53 3.94
CA SER A 98 -4.90 -0.96 4.07
C SER A 98 -5.02 -0.17 5.38
N TYR A 99 -5.85 0.88 5.34
CA TYR A 99 -6.23 1.63 6.52
C TYR A 99 -7.70 2.02 6.42
N ALA A 100 -8.38 2.16 7.55
CA ALA A 100 -9.80 2.52 7.56
C ALA A 100 -9.98 4.04 7.42
N ILE A 101 -10.93 4.45 6.58
CA ILE A 101 -11.45 5.81 6.50
C ILE A 101 -12.94 5.81 6.83
N PRO A 102 -13.48 6.86 7.48
CA PRO A 102 -14.91 6.96 7.74
C PRO A 102 -15.74 6.85 6.46
N ARG A 103 -16.84 6.09 6.50
CA ARG A 103 -17.70 5.82 5.33
C ARG A 103 -18.18 7.09 4.63
N LYS A 104 -18.62 8.09 5.39
CA LYS A 104 -19.04 9.40 4.86
C LYS A 104 -17.96 10.08 4.02
N LYS A 105 -16.69 10.04 4.47
CA LYS A 105 -15.57 10.62 3.71
C LYS A 105 -15.31 9.85 2.42
N LYS A 106 -15.44 8.52 2.45
CA LYS A 106 -15.27 7.67 1.27
C LYS A 106 -16.35 7.96 0.23
N ASP A 107 -17.61 8.00 0.67
CA ASP A 107 -18.77 8.24 -0.20
C ASP A 107 -18.70 9.64 -0.84
N GLN A 108 -18.36 10.67 -0.04
CA GLN A 108 -18.12 12.03 -0.55
C GLN A 108 -16.96 12.05 -1.55
N GLY A 109 -15.83 11.42 -1.22
CA GLY A 109 -14.63 11.43 -2.07
C GLY A 109 -14.81 10.73 -3.41
N GLN A 110 -15.68 9.70 -3.47
CA GLN A 110 -15.98 8.97 -4.69
C GLN A 110 -16.90 9.75 -5.64
N ALA A 111 -17.82 10.55 -5.11
CA ALA A 111 -18.71 11.39 -5.92
C ALA A 111 -17.94 12.37 -6.82
N TYR A 112 -16.80 12.89 -6.36
CA TYR A 112 -15.96 13.84 -7.13
C TYR A 112 -15.15 13.20 -8.28
N GLY A 113 -14.95 11.88 -8.26
CA GLY A 113 -14.12 11.17 -9.25
C GLY A 113 -14.82 10.90 -10.58
N SER A 114 -16.13 11.11 -10.66
CA SER A 114 -16.98 10.76 -11.81
C SER A 114 -17.09 11.87 -12.87
N HIS A 115 -16.36 12.99 -12.72
CA HIS A 115 -16.50 14.21 -13.52
C HIS A 115 -15.68 14.27 -14.82
N ARG A 116 -15.33 13.14 -15.43
CA ARG A 116 -14.63 13.13 -16.72
C ARG A 116 -15.35 12.32 -17.78
#